data_AF-A0A8S0QU67-F1
#
_entry.id   AF-A0A8S0QU67-F1
#
_cell.length_a   1.000
_cell.length_b   1.000
_cell.length_c   1.000
_cell.angle_alpha   90.00
_cell.angle_beta   90.00
_cell.angle_gamma   90.00
#
_symmetry.space_group_name_H-M   'P 1'
#
loop_
_entity.id
_entity.type
_entity.pdbx_description
1 polymer ?
#
loop_
_entity_poly.entity_id
_entity_poly.type
_entity_poly.pdbx_seq_one_letter_code
_entity_poly.pdbx_strand_id
1 'polypeptide(L)'
;MELKLHPDLIEPLKKICDDPKTTTIVLSGSDRSVLDENFGEYKMWLAAEHGMFLRFTKEDWMTTMPESLNMDWVDSVKHVFEYFTERTPRSHFELRETSLVWNYKYADVEFGRLQAKDMLQHLLTGPISNASVDVVQGGRSVEVRAVGVTKGAAIDRILGEIVHHNHVKAPIDHVLCIGHFLPKDEDIYTFFEPELPSGPTPIPIAKMVNSVNGTVTNLSTGTNGLVSFHHKPPISYRNPEKIASNHTNGNWLSRIRNRMTMHEGSSVLDLKGDNYFSCAVGRKRSNARYLLGSSADVVSLLKELADCQP
;
A
#
# COMPACT_ATOMS: atom_id res chain seq x y z
N MET A 1 -10.34 -18.89 6.65
CA MET A 1 -9.01 -19.55 6.71
C MET A 1 -8.30 -18.90 7.87
N GLU A 2 -7.91 -19.66 8.89
CA GLU A 2 -7.13 -19.07 9.99
C GLU A 2 -5.73 -18.76 9.44
N LEU A 3 -5.37 -17.47 9.42
CA LEU A 3 -4.02 -17.04 9.10
C LEU A 3 -3.15 -17.41 10.31
N LYS A 4 -2.19 -18.32 10.11
CA LYS A 4 -1.28 -18.78 11.16
C LYS A 4 0.17 -18.57 10.77
N LEU A 5 0.98 -18.16 11.72
CA LEU A 5 2.44 -18.09 11.60
C LEU A 5 2.99 -19.49 11.28
N HIS A 6 3.99 -19.53 10.39
CA HIS A 6 4.66 -20.78 10.04
C HIS A 6 5.42 -21.32 11.27
N PRO A 7 5.27 -22.60 11.65
CA PRO A 7 5.86 -23.14 12.88
C PRO A 7 7.37 -22.98 12.93
N ASP A 8 8.06 -23.20 11.81
CA ASP A 8 9.51 -23.02 11.70
C ASP A 8 10.02 -21.58 11.92
N LEU A 9 9.14 -20.58 11.95
CA LEU A 9 9.52 -19.19 12.22
C LEU A 9 9.43 -18.81 13.69
N ILE A 10 8.82 -19.62 14.54
CA ILE A 10 8.57 -19.28 15.94
C ILE A 10 9.90 -18.98 16.66
N GLU A 11 10.87 -19.89 16.59
CA GLU A 11 12.18 -19.70 17.26
C GLU A 11 13.05 -18.63 16.59
N PRO A 12 13.25 -18.62 15.25
CA PRO A 12 14.07 -17.60 14.59
C PRO A 12 13.51 -16.19 14.79
N LEU A 13 12.19 -16.02 14.66
CA LEU A 13 11.56 -14.71 14.83
C LEU A 13 11.72 -14.19 16.25
N LYS A 14 11.61 -15.09 17.25
CA LYS A 14 11.85 -14.74 18.65
C LYS A 14 13.28 -14.24 18.88
N LYS A 15 14.29 -14.95 18.37
CA LYS A 15 15.70 -14.52 18.46
C LYS A 15 15.90 -13.12 17.86
N ILE A 16 15.37 -12.90 16.65
CA ILE A 16 15.47 -11.61 15.94
C ILE A 16 14.80 -10.48 16.72
N CYS A 17 13.64 -10.74 17.33
CA CYS A 17 12.90 -9.73 18.09
C CYS A 17 13.51 -9.42 19.47
N ASP A 18 14.22 -10.37 20.06
CA ASP A 18 14.87 -10.21 21.36
C ASP A 18 16.20 -9.42 21.26
N ASP A 19 16.78 -9.32 20.06
CA ASP A 19 17.99 -8.52 19.83
C ASP A 19 17.73 -7.01 20.01
N PRO A 20 18.40 -6.34 20.97
CA PRO A 20 18.23 -4.91 21.22
C PRO A 20 18.70 -4.01 20.08
N LYS A 21 19.49 -4.52 19.13
CA LYS A 21 19.95 -3.76 17.95
C LYS A 21 18.97 -3.84 16.79
N THR A 22 18.01 -4.75 16.84
CA THR A 22 17.09 -5.00 15.74
C THR A 22 15.69 -4.51 16.10
N THR A 23 15.13 -3.65 15.26
CA THR A 23 13.71 -3.26 15.38
C THR A 23 12.90 -4.00 14.32
N THR A 24 12.04 -4.91 14.77
CA THR A 24 11.18 -5.70 13.87
C THR A 24 9.81 -5.03 13.73
N ILE A 25 9.30 -4.96 12.49
CA ILE A 25 7.99 -4.40 12.17
C ILE A 25 7.25 -5.38 11.25
N VAL A 26 6.00 -5.73 11.59
CA VAL A 26 5.10 -6.47 10.73
C VAL A 26 4.02 -5.52 10.22
N LEU A 27 4.06 -5.21 8.92
CA LEU A 27 3.08 -4.38 8.24
C LEU A 27 2.15 -5.25 7.39
N SER A 28 0.88 -5.32 7.76
CA SER A 28 -0.12 -6.19 7.13
C SER A 28 -1.38 -5.43 6.73
N GLY A 29 -2.11 -5.98 5.76
CA GLY A 29 -3.47 -5.54 5.44
C GLY A 29 -4.54 -6.18 6.34
N SER A 30 -4.17 -7.15 7.17
CA SER A 30 -5.08 -7.84 8.10
C SER A 30 -5.57 -6.91 9.22
N ASP A 31 -6.65 -7.34 9.86
CA ASP A 31 -7.20 -6.78 11.09
C ASP A 31 -6.26 -6.93 12.30
N ARG A 32 -6.58 -6.21 13.36
CA ARG A 32 -5.82 -6.19 14.63
C ARG A 32 -5.81 -7.54 15.32
N SER A 33 -6.95 -8.24 15.34
CA SER A 33 -7.11 -9.55 15.98
C SER A 33 -6.16 -10.59 15.41
N VAL A 34 -6.07 -10.70 14.08
CA VAL A 34 -5.18 -11.68 13.44
C VAL A 34 -3.72 -11.40 13.78
N LEU A 35 -3.30 -10.13 13.80
CA LEU A 35 -1.93 -9.78 14.17
C LEU A 35 -1.64 -10.09 15.64
N ASP A 36 -2.58 -9.80 16.54
CA ASP A 36 -2.43 -10.08 17.97
C ASP A 36 -2.36 -11.58 18.26
N GLU A 37 -3.21 -12.39 17.62
CA GLU A 37 -3.21 -13.85 17.76
C GLU A 37 -1.91 -14.51 17.29
N ASN A 38 -1.29 -13.94 16.25
CA ASN A 38 -0.10 -14.54 15.63
C ASN A 38 1.22 -14.00 16.20
N PHE A 39 1.25 -12.72 16.54
CA PHE A 39 2.49 -11.99 16.83
C PHE A 39 2.50 -11.28 18.19
N GLY A 40 1.39 -11.30 18.94
CA GLY A 40 1.25 -10.56 20.20
C GLY A 40 2.25 -10.95 21.30
N GLU A 41 2.87 -12.13 21.21
CA GLU A 41 3.88 -12.59 22.17
C GLU A 41 5.30 -12.08 21.88
N TYR A 42 5.58 -11.61 20.67
CA TYR A 42 6.92 -11.20 20.24
C TYR A 42 7.15 -9.71 20.46
N LYS A 43 8.39 -9.32 20.74
CA LYS A 43 8.82 -7.93 20.90
C LYS A 43 9.03 -7.23 19.54
N MET A 44 7.95 -6.74 18.93
CA MET A 44 7.94 -6.11 17.61
C MET A 44 6.85 -5.05 17.49
N TRP A 45 6.92 -4.26 16.42
CA TRP A 45 5.85 -3.35 16.02
C TRP A 45 4.88 -4.06 15.10
N LEU A 46 3.58 -3.88 15.35
CA LEU A 46 2.49 -4.43 14.55
C LEU A 46 1.73 -3.29 13.90
N ALA A 47 1.61 -3.34 12.58
CA ALA A 47 0.88 -2.36 11.80
C ALA A 47 -0.25 -3.05 11.02
N ALA A 48 -1.48 -2.85 11.46
CA ALA A 48 -2.70 -3.45 10.92
C ALA A 48 -3.37 -2.55 9.88
N GLU A 49 -4.22 -3.15 9.04
CA GLU A 49 -5.01 -2.47 8.01
C GLU A 49 -4.18 -1.49 7.16
N HIS A 50 -3.07 -1.99 6.62
CA HIS A 50 -2.09 -1.24 5.81
C HIS A 50 -1.41 -0.09 6.56
N GLY A 51 -1.32 -0.20 7.89
CA GLY A 51 -0.66 0.77 8.74
C GLY A 51 -1.58 1.84 9.32
N MET A 52 -2.90 1.67 9.18
CA MET A 52 -3.92 2.48 9.87
C MET A 52 -3.80 2.40 11.39
N PHE A 53 -3.56 1.19 11.90
CA PHE A 53 -3.35 0.95 13.32
C PHE A 53 -1.92 0.51 13.54
N LEU A 54 -1.30 1.05 14.57
CA LEU A 54 0.05 0.71 14.99
C LEU A 54 0.00 0.29 16.46
N ARG A 55 0.88 -0.64 16.84
CA ARG A 55 1.01 -1.08 18.22
C ARG A 55 2.44 -1.54 18.45
N PHE A 56 2.98 -1.20 19.62
CA PHE A 56 4.15 -1.89 20.16
C PHE A 56 3.72 -3.02 21.10
N THR A 57 4.50 -4.08 21.17
CA THR A 57 4.20 -5.30 21.95
C THR A 57 3.60 -5.03 23.31
N LYS A 58 2.43 -5.64 23.58
CA LYS A 58 1.67 -5.55 24.84
C LYS A 58 1.12 -4.16 25.20
N GLU A 59 1.25 -3.17 24.32
CA GLU A 59 0.63 -1.85 24.48
C GLU A 59 -0.76 -1.80 23.84
N ASP A 60 -1.43 -0.65 23.90
CA ASP A 60 -2.70 -0.43 23.22
C ASP A 60 -2.48 -0.05 21.76
N TRP A 61 -3.44 -0.40 20.91
CA TRP A 61 -3.43 0.01 19.50
C TRP A 61 -3.65 1.52 19.37
N MET A 62 -2.79 2.20 18.62
CA MET A 62 -2.92 3.60 18.25
C MET A 62 -3.31 3.76 16.78
N THR A 63 -4.13 4.76 16.47
CA THR A 63 -4.52 5.10 15.10
C THR A 63 -3.52 6.11 14.52
N THR A 64 -2.95 5.82 13.35
CA THR A 64 -1.89 6.63 12.71
C THR A 64 -2.43 7.64 11.67
N MET A 65 -3.72 7.54 11.34
CA MET A 65 -4.42 8.42 10.41
C MET A 65 -5.46 9.27 11.15
N PRO A 66 -5.79 10.48 10.65
CA PRO A 66 -6.82 11.33 11.23
C PRO A 66 -8.20 10.65 11.24
N GLU A 67 -8.99 10.94 12.28
CA GLU A 67 -10.34 10.41 12.51
C GLU A 67 -11.37 10.76 11.41
N SER A 68 -11.05 11.64 10.46
CA SER A 68 -11.95 12.08 9.39
C SER A 68 -11.97 11.14 8.19
N LEU A 69 -11.98 9.82 8.42
CA LEU A 69 -12.24 8.84 7.37
C LEU A 69 -13.74 8.84 7.07
N ASN A 70 -14.12 9.31 5.89
CA ASN A 70 -15.49 9.16 5.42
C ASN A 70 -15.73 7.69 5.06
N MET A 71 -16.68 7.05 5.76
CA MET A 71 -17.08 5.65 5.58
C MET A 71 -18.49 5.48 5.00
N ASP A 72 -19.07 6.55 4.43
CA ASP A 72 -20.41 6.55 3.83
C ASP A 72 -20.52 5.59 2.62
N TRP A 73 -19.38 5.20 2.05
CA TRP A 73 -19.28 4.26 0.94
C TRP A 73 -19.46 2.79 1.37
N VAL A 74 -19.27 2.47 2.65
CA VAL A 74 -19.19 1.08 3.15
C VAL A 74 -20.48 0.32 2.88
N ASP A 75 -21.62 0.87 3.26
CA ASP A 75 -22.92 0.19 3.07
C ASP A 75 -23.21 -0.06 1.59
N SER A 76 -22.88 0.89 0.75
CA SER A 76 -23.06 0.78 -0.70
C SER A 76 -22.17 -0.30 -1.32
N VAL A 77 -20.90 -0.40 -0.89
CA VAL A 77 -19.98 -1.46 -1.33
C VAL A 77 -20.39 -2.82 -0.78
N LYS A 78 -20.84 -2.86 0.48
CA LYS A 78 -21.33 -4.09 1.13
C LYS A 78 -22.48 -4.72 0.34
N HIS A 79 -23.46 -3.93 -0.11
CA HIS A 79 -24.55 -4.43 -0.95
C HIS A 79 -24.06 -5.05 -2.27
N VAL A 80 -23.04 -4.47 -2.90
CA VAL A 80 -22.42 -5.06 -4.09
C VAL A 80 -21.74 -6.38 -3.74
N PHE A 81 -20.98 -6.43 -2.64
CA PHE A 81 -20.28 -7.63 -2.20
C PHE A 81 -21.24 -8.76 -1.82
N GLU A 82 -22.35 -8.46 -1.15
CA GLU A 82 -23.43 -9.41 -0.83
C GLU A 82 -23.98 -10.02 -2.13
N TYR A 83 -24.35 -9.18 -3.10
CA TYR A 83 -24.87 -9.63 -4.39
C TYR A 83 -23.93 -10.61 -5.12
N PHE A 84 -22.64 -10.31 -5.18
CA PHE A 84 -21.67 -11.19 -5.84
C PHE A 84 -21.34 -12.42 -5.01
N THR A 85 -21.44 -12.34 -3.68
CA THR A 85 -21.21 -13.48 -2.78
C THR A 85 -22.31 -14.52 -2.94
N GLU A 86 -23.58 -14.12 -2.97
CA GLU A 86 -24.73 -15.02 -3.19
C GLU A 86 -24.63 -15.79 -4.51
N ARG A 87 -24.06 -15.16 -5.54
CA ARG A 87 -23.92 -15.73 -6.89
C ARG A 87 -22.65 -16.55 -7.09
N THR A 88 -21.71 -16.48 -6.15
CA THR A 88 -20.39 -17.10 -6.27
C THR A 88 -20.17 -18.08 -5.13
N PRO A 89 -20.51 -19.37 -5.32
CA PRO A 89 -20.38 -20.38 -4.27
C PRO A 89 -18.96 -20.40 -3.68
N ARG A 90 -18.88 -20.52 -2.35
CA ARG A 90 -17.62 -20.52 -1.57
C ARG A 90 -16.81 -19.22 -1.59
N SER A 91 -17.33 -18.16 -2.20
CA SER A 91 -16.83 -16.82 -1.93
C SER A 91 -17.40 -16.31 -0.59
N HIS A 92 -16.74 -15.31 -0.03
CA HIS A 92 -17.20 -14.58 1.16
C HIS A 92 -16.62 -13.17 1.11
N PHE A 93 -17.20 -12.25 1.88
CA PHE A 93 -16.55 -10.98 2.16
C PHE A 93 -16.31 -10.81 3.65
N GLU A 94 -15.35 -9.96 3.96
CA GLU A 94 -14.93 -9.58 5.30
C GLU A 94 -15.03 -8.06 5.40
N LEU A 95 -15.75 -7.59 6.43
CA LEU A 95 -15.81 -6.19 6.80
C LEU A 95 -14.75 -5.94 7.86
N ARG A 96 -13.78 -5.07 7.54
CA ARG A 96 -12.77 -4.57 8.48
C ARG A 96 -13.11 -3.15 8.90
N GLU A 97 -12.29 -2.55 9.77
CA GLU A 97 -12.58 -1.22 10.30
C GLU A 97 -12.41 -0.13 9.25
N THR A 98 -11.52 -0.30 8.28
CA THR A 98 -11.21 0.71 7.24
C THR A 98 -11.23 0.17 5.81
N SER A 99 -11.56 -1.11 5.64
CA SER A 99 -11.60 -1.78 4.33
C SER A 99 -12.65 -2.88 4.27
N LEU A 100 -13.09 -3.20 3.06
CA LEU A 100 -13.95 -4.34 2.76
C LEU A 100 -13.21 -5.25 1.78
N VAL A 101 -13.13 -6.53 2.07
CA VAL A 101 -12.44 -7.51 1.21
C VAL A 101 -13.40 -8.60 0.79
N TRP A 102 -13.60 -8.76 -0.52
CA TRP A 102 -14.27 -9.92 -1.09
C TRP A 102 -13.22 -10.96 -1.52
N ASN A 103 -13.40 -12.20 -1.08
CA ASN A 103 -12.48 -13.30 -1.30
C ASN A 103 -13.16 -14.44 -2.04
N TYR A 104 -12.55 -14.88 -3.14
CA TYR A 104 -13.03 -15.98 -3.97
C TYR A 104 -12.00 -17.09 -4.10
N LYS A 105 -11.07 -17.21 -3.14
CA LYS A 105 -9.98 -18.19 -3.17
C LYS A 105 -10.47 -19.64 -3.31
N TYR A 106 -11.61 -19.95 -2.69
CA TYR A 106 -12.23 -21.28 -2.64
C TYR A 106 -13.38 -21.48 -3.64
N ALA A 107 -13.74 -20.42 -4.37
CA ALA A 107 -14.64 -20.53 -5.50
C ALA A 107 -13.92 -21.21 -6.68
N ASP A 108 -14.70 -21.59 -7.70
CA ASP A 108 -14.12 -21.95 -8.99
C ASP A 108 -13.26 -20.79 -9.52
N VAL A 109 -12.09 -21.11 -10.07
CA VAL A 109 -11.06 -20.10 -10.38
C VAL A 109 -11.48 -19.22 -11.54
N GLU A 110 -12.00 -19.82 -12.60
CA GLU A 110 -12.40 -19.09 -13.82
C GLU A 110 -13.68 -18.31 -13.56
N PHE A 111 -14.65 -18.94 -12.91
CA PHE A 111 -15.90 -18.29 -12.54
C PHE A 111 -15.68 -17.16 -11.53
N GLY A 112 -14.89 -17.39 -10.48
CA GLY A 112 -14.56 -16.37 -9.48
C GLY A 112 -13.83 -15.17 -10.11
N ARG A 113 -12.94 -15.41 -11.07
CA ARG A 113 -12.26 -14.35 -11.82
C ARG A 113 -13.23 -13.54 -12.69
N LEU A 114 -14.20 -14.19 -13.34
CA LEU A 114 -15.24 -13.50 -14.12
C LEU A 114 -16.11 -12.63 -13.21
N GLN A 115 -16.59 -13.20 -12.10
CA GLN A 115 -17.37 -12.49 -11.09
C GLN A 115 -16.60 -11.31 -10.49
N ALA A 116 -15.30 -11.46 -10.23
CA ALA A 116 -14.46 -10.35 -9.78
C ALA A 116 -14.39 -9.21 -10.81
N LYS A 117 -14.29 -9.54 -12.10
CA LYS A 117 -14.24 -8.53 -13.18
C LYS A 117 -15.57 -7.77 -13.27
N ASP A 118 -16.68 -8.48 -13.22
CA ASP A 118 -18.02 -7.87 -13.28
C ASP A 118 -18.30 -7.02 -12.03
N MET A 119 -17.84 -7.48 -10.85
CA MET A 119 -17.89 -6.71 -9.61
C MET A 119 -17.11 -5.40 -9.72
N LEU A 120 -15.88 -5.43 -10.23
CA LEU A 120 -15.06 -4.23 -10.41
C LEU A 120 -15.78 -3.22 -11.31
N GLN A 121 -16.39 -3.69 -12.40
CA GLN A 121 -17.17 -2.81 -13.27
C GLN A 121 -18.36 -2.19 -12.53
N HIS A 122 -19.14 -2.99 -11.79
CA HIS A 122 -20.28 -2.51 -11.00
C HIS A 122 -19.88 -1.47 -9.96
N LEU A 123 -18.78 -1.70 -9.24
CA LEU A 123 -18.25 -0.73 -8.27
C LEU A 123 -17.92 0.59 -8.97
N LEU A 124 -17.09 0.54 -10.02
CA LEU A 124 -16.59 1.73 -10.71
C LEU A 124 -17.71 2.56 -11.35
N THR A 125 -18.77 1.93 -11.85
CA THR A 125 -19.89 2.65 -12.48
C THR A 125 -20.97 3.09 -11.49
N GLY A 126 -20.93 2.60 -10.26
CA GLY A 126 -22.00 2.81 -9.28
C GLY A 126 -21.51 3.52 -8.02
N PRO A 127 -21.48 2.82 -6.87
CA PRO A 127 -21.45 3.42 -5.54
C PRO A 127 -20.15 4.16 -5.20
N ILE A 128 -19.05 3.83 -5.88
CA ILE A 128 -17.74 4.40 -5.56
C ILE A 128 -17.26 5.43 -6.61
N SER A 129 -18.06 5.69 -7.65
CA SER A 129 -17.69 6.59 -8.75
C SER A 129 -17.31 8.01 -8.28
N ASN A 130 -17.89 8.47 -7.17
CA ASN A 130 -17.61 9.77 -6.54
C ASN A 130 -17.07 9.63 -5.11
N ALA A 131 -16.77 8.41 -4.65
CA ALA A 131 -16.28 8.18 -3.29
C ALA A 131 -14.76 8.27 -3.24
N SER A 132 -14.21 8.74 -2.11
CA SER A 132 -12.77 8.79 -1.86
C SER A 132 -12.23 7.42 -1.45
N VAL A 133 -12.37 6.43 -2.34
CA VAL A 133 -11.93 5.04 -2.12
C VAL A 133 -11.01 4.53 -3.22
N ASP A 134 -10.16 3.58 -2.82
CA ASP A 134 -9.28 2.83 -3.69
C ASP A 134 -9.77 1.38 -3.79
N VAL A 135 -9.93 0.91 -5.03
CA VAL A 135 -10.15 -0.51 -5.30
C VAL A 135 -8.83 -1.18 -5.62
N VAL A 136 -8.55 -2.29 -4.94
CA VAL A 136 -7.32 -3.07 -5.06
C VAL A 136 -7.69 -4.49 -5.46
N GLN A 137 -7.30 -4.90 -6.66
CA GLN A 137 -7.49 -6.27 -7.13
C GLN A 137 -6.31 -7.15 -6.69
N GLY A 138 -6.57 -8.09 -5.78
CA GLY A 138 -5.64 -9.13 -5.37
C GLY A 138 -5.67 -10.34 -6.32
N GLY A 139 -4.84 -11.34 -6.02
CA GLY A 139 -4.76 -12.55 -6.84
C GLY A 139 -6.05 -13.40 -6.84
N ARG A 140 -6.75 -13.45 -5.70
CA ARG A 140 -8.07 -14.10 -5.54
C ARG A 140 -9.00 -13.33 -4.61
N SER A 141 -8.89 -12.00 -4.66
CA SER A 141 -9.66 -11.10 -3.83
C SER A 141 -9.85 -9.74 -4.51
N VAL A 142 -10.85 -9.00 -4.08
CA VAL A 142 -11.07 -7.59 -4.40
C VAL A 142 -11.22 -6.86 -3.07
N GLU A 143 -10.40 -5.85 -2.85
CA GLU A 143 -10.44 -5.03 -1.65
C GLU A 143 -10.85 -3.60 -2.02
N VAL A 144 -11.74 -3.02 -1.23
CA VAL A 144 -12.06 -1.59 -1.27
C VAL A 144 -11.61 -0.98 0.04
N ARG A 145 -10.76 0.05 -0.04
CA ARG A 145 -10.19 0.76 1.12
C ARG A 145 -10.27 2.26 0.92
N ALA A 146 -10.18 3.03 2.00
CA ALA A 146 -10.12 4.49 1.87
C ALA A 146 -8.86 4.95 1.10
N VAL A 147 -8.98 6.05 0.33
CA VAL A 147 -7.84 6.62 -0.41
C VAL A 147 -6.72 7.02 0.55
N GLY A 148 -5.48 6.74 0.15
CA GLY A 148 -4.28 7.08 0.92
C GLY A 148 -3.95 6.08 2.04
N VAL A 149 -4.77 5.05 2.25
CA VAL A 149 -4.48 3.94 3.16
C VAL A 149 -3.68 2.88 2.41
N THR A 150 -2.38 3.13 2.22
CA THR A 150 -1.43 2.20 1.59
C THR A 150 -0.27 1.90 2.54
N LYS A 151 0.38 0.75 2.34
CA LYS A 151 1.53 0.34 3.17
C LYS A 151 2.70 1.33 3.02
N GLY A 152 2.98 1.80 1.80
CA GLY A 152 4.02 2.81 1.59
C GLY A 152 3.66 4.16 2.21
N ALA A 153 2.41 4.63 2.12
CA ALA A 153 2.00 5.89 2.75
C ALA A 153 2.07 5.85 4.29
N ALA A 154 1.94 4.68 4.89
CA ALA A 154 2.01 4.51 6.34
C ALA A 154 3.45 4.48 6.88
N ILE A 155 4.45 4.13 6.06
CA ILE A 155 5.79 3.82 6.54
C ILE A 155 6.47 5.02 7.22
N ASP A 156 6.34 6.22 6.66
CA ASP A 156 6.89 7.46 7.22
C ASP A 156 6.40 7.72 8.64
N ARG A 157 5.10 7.50 8.85
CA ARG A 157 4.45 7.75 10.13
C ARG A 157 4.84 6.69 11.14
N ILE A 158 4.86 5.43 10.72
CA ILE A 158 5.30 4.31 11.56
C ILE A 158 6.74 4.55 12.01
N LEU A 159 7.65 4.88 11.09
CA LEU A 159 9.05 5.17 11.42
C LEU A 159 9.17 6.37 12.37
N GLY A 160 8.40 7.44 12.13
CA GLY A 160 8.33 8.59 13.04
C GLY A 160 7.95 8.20 14.47
N GLU A 161 6.88 7.42 14.64
CA GLU A 161 6.43 6.95 15.96
C GLU A 161 7.48 6.04 16.63
N ILE A 162 8.10 5.13 15.88
CA ILE A 162 9.13 4.22 16.40
C ILE A 162 10.35 5.00 16.94
N VAL A 163 10.82 5.98 16.17
CA VAL A 163 11.97 6.82 16.57
C VAL A 163 11.65 7.62 17.83
N HIS A 164 10.41 8.11 17.96
CA HIS A 164 9.95 8.83 19.14
C HIS A 164 9.76 7.93 20.36
N HIS A 165 9.22 6.72 20.19
CA HIS A 165 8.93 5.78 21.25
C HIS A 165 10.19 5.17 21.88
N ASN A 166 11.12 4.69 21.05
CA ASN A 166 12.24 3.89 21.53
C ASN A 166 13.47 4.71 21.97
N HIS A 167 13.39 6.05 21.98
CA HIS A 167 14.55 6.94 22.19
C HIS A 167 15.79 6.38 21.49
N VAL A 168 15.63 6.01 20.21
CA VAL A 168 16.62 5.25 19.45
C VAL A 168 17.99 5.92 19.60
N LYS A 169 18.87 5.31 20.42
CA LYS A 169 20.13 5.94 20.86
C LYS A 169 21.20 5.92 19.78
N ALA A 170 21.06 5.03 18.80
CA ALA A 170 21.98 4.83 17.69
C ALA A 170 21.22 4.97 16.37
N PRO A 171 21.79 5.65 15.36
CA PRO A 171 21.15 5.76 14.06
C PRO A 171 20.93 4.37 13.44
N ILE A 172 19.84 4.22 12.71
CA ILE A 172 19.59 3.01 11.90
C ILE A 172 20.65 2.97 10.82
N ASP A 173 21.30 1.81 10.65
CA ASP A 173 22.39 1.57 9.70
C ASP A 173 21.93 0.74 8.50
N HIS A 174 20.97 -0.18 8.69
CA HIS A 174 20.44 -1.07 7.66
C HIS A 174 18.91 -1.22 7.74
N VAL A 175 18.28 -1.43 6.58
CA VAL A 175 16.84 -1.74 6.48
C VAL A 175 16.63 -2.92 5.56
N LEU A 176 15.96 -3.96 6.07
CA LEU A 176 15.51 -5.12 5.31
C LEU A 176 13.98 -5.09 5.20
N CYS A 177 13.46 -4.97 3.98
CA CYS A 177 12.03 -4.96 3.70
C CYS A 177 11.67 -6.18 2.84
N ILE A 178 10.97 -7.16 3.42
CA ILE A 178 10.52 -8.36 2.71
C ILE A 178 9.00 -8.33 2.59
N GLY A 179 8.48 -8.52 1.38
CA GLY A 179 7.04 -8.46 1.17
C GLY A 179 6.52 -9.19 -0.07
N HIS A 180 5.30 -9.69 0.04
CA HIS A 180 4.47 -10.03 -1.12
C HIS A 180 3.45 -8.90 -1.34
N PHE A 181 3.93 -7.73 -1.75
CA PHE A 181 3.07 -6.57 -1.93
C PHE A 181 2.27 -6.63 -3.23
N LEU A 182 1.09 -6.03 -3.18
CA LEU A 182 0.31 -5.75 -4.38
C LEU A 182 0.93 -4.55 -5.09
N PRO A 183 0.69 -4.35 -6.41
CA PRO A 183 1.32 -3.23 -7.13
C PRO A 183 1.01 -1.85 -6.52
N LYS A 184 -0.16 -1.69 -5.90
CA LYS A 184 -0.56 -0.46 -5.18
C LYS A 184 0.14 -0.26 -3.82
N ASP A 185 0.82 -1.27 -3.32
CA ASP A 185 1.57 -1.25 -2.05
C ASP A 185 3.10 -1.38 -2.29
N GLU A 186 3.55 -1.46 -3.55
CA GLU A 186 4.99 -1.46 -3.91
C GLU A 186 5.61 -0.05 -3.78
N ASP A 187 4.80 0.97 -3.47
CA ASP A 187 5.24 2.30 -3.07
C ASP A 187 6.19 2.26 -1.86
N ILE A 188 6.06 1.25 -0.99
CA ILE A 188 7.01 1.00 0.11
C ILE A 188 8.44 0.70 -0.37
N TYR A 189 8.62 0.06 -1.53
CA TYR A 189 9.96 -0.19 -2.07
C TYR A 189 10.55 1.10 -2.62
N THR A 190 9.73 1.88 -3.34
CA THR A 190 10.13 3.19 -3.86
C THR A 190 10.45 4.18 -2.74
N PHE A 191 9.77 4.06 -1.59
CA PHE A 191 10.05 4.86 -0.41
C PHE A 191 11.51 4.70 0.05
N PHE A 192 11.99 3.45 0.12
CA PHE A 192 13.35 3.14 0.54
C PHE A 192 14.38 3.31 -0.58
N GLU A 193 13.96 3.19 -1.84
CA GLU A 193 14.84 3.23 -3.01
C GLU A 193 14.25 4.12 -4.14
N PRO A 194 14.17 5.45 -3.95
CA PRO A 194 13.56 6.34 -4.94
C PRO A 194 14.38 6.46 -6.25
N GLU A 195 15.66 6.07 -6.22
CA GLU A 195 16.61 6.23 -7.33
C GLU A 195 16.79 4.99 -8.21
N LEU A 196 15.96 3.95 -8.07
CA LEU A 196 16.06 2.79 -8.97
C LEU A 196 15.91 3.27 -10.42
N PRO A 197 16.87 2.98 -11.32
CA PRO A 197 16.75 3.39 -12.70
C PRO A 197 15.53 2.69 -13.28
N SER A 198 14.48 3.47 -13.55
CA SER A 198 13.39 3.04 -14.41
C SER A 198 14.04 2.42 -15.65
N GLY A 199 13.76 1.13 -15.90
CA GLY A 199 14.37 0.40 -17.00
C GLY A 199 14.24 1.16 -18.33
N PRO A 200 15.08 0.84 -19.33
CA PRO A 200 15.15 1.63 -20.56
C PRO A 200 13.75 1.81 -21.14
N THR A 201 13.35 3.07 -21.24
CA THR A 201 12.16 3.48 -21.99
C THR A 201 12.23 2.82 -23.37
N PRO A 202 11.17 2.16 -23.86
CA PRO A 202 11.17 1.66 -25.21
C PRO A 202 11.31 2.87 -26.14
N ILE A 203 12.48 3.03 -26.73
CA ILE A 203 12.70 3.95 -27.84
C ILE A 203 11.65 3.57 -28.89
N PRO A 204 10.83 4.50 -29.40
CA PRO A 204 9.94 4.20 -30.50
C PRO A 204 10.83 3.85 -31.69
N ILE A 205 10.88 2.57 -32.06
CA ILE A 205 11.47 2.14 -33.33
C ILE A 205 10.57 2.73 -34.42
N ALA A 206 10.98 3.87 -34.97
CA ALA A 206 10.46 4.38 -36.21
C ALA A 206 10.76 3.33 -37.28
N LYS A 207 9.72 2.66 -37.78
CA LYS A 207 9.82 1.81 -38.97
C LYS A 207 10.20 2.70 -40.16
N MET A 208 11.48 2.73 -40.52
CA MET A 208 11.91 3.10 -41.87
C MET A 208 11.39 2.02 -42.82
N VAL A 209 10.27 2.30 -43.48
CA VAL A 209 9.88 1.59 -44.69
C VAL A 209 10.46 2.38 -45.85
N ASN A 210 11.52 1.85 -46.45
CA ASN A 210 11.94 2.22 -47.80
C ASN A 210 10.83 1.76 -48.76
N SER A 211 10.33 2.67 -49.59
CA SER A 211 9.61 2.29 -50.81
C SER A 211 10.00 3.18 -51.97
N VAL A 212 10.38 2.49 -53.04
CA VAL A 212 10.87 2.99 -54.32
C VAL A 212 9.69 3.52 -55.14
N ASN A 213 10.01 4.52 -55.98
CA ASN A 213 9.17 5.25 -56.93
C ASN A 213 8.15 4.41 -57.74
N GLY A 214 6.97 5.00 -57.99
CA GLY A 214 6.00 4.52 -58.99
C GLY A 214 4.68 5.30 -59.07
N THR A 215 4.69 6.41 -59.81
CA THR A 215 3.60 6.98 -60.66
C THR A 215 2.15 7.18 -60.14
N VAL A 216 1.82 8.47 -59.94
CA VAL A 216 0.65 9.27 -60.40
C VAL A 216 -0.69 8.58 -60.71
N THR A 217 -1.76 8.97 -59.99
CA THR A 217 -3.02 9.55 -60.54
C THR A 217 -3.85 10.24 -59.44
N ASN A 218 -4.45 11.38 -59.77
CA ASN A 218 -5.26 12.28 -58.94
C ASN A 218 -6.69 11.75 -58.65
N LEU A 219 -7.25 12.03 -57.46
CA LEU A 219 -8.62 12.52 -57.30
C LEU A 219 -8.94 13.09 -55.88
N SER A 220 -9.16 14.40 -55.85
CA SER A 220 -10.16 15.24 -55.12
C SER A 220 -10.65 14.96 -53.68
N THR A 221 -10.43 16.00 -52.85
CA THR A 221 -11.36 16.75 -51.95
C THR A 221 -12.10 16.08 -50.77
N GLY A 222 -11.91 16.67 -49.58
CA GLY A 222 -12.79 16.52 -48.42
C GLY A 222 -12.22 17.09 -47.13
N THR A 223 -12.22 18.42 -46.98
CA THR A 223 -11.89 19.17 -45.74
C THR A 223 -12.95 18.98 -44.66
N ASN A 224 -12.54 18.82 -43.39
CA ASN A 224 -13.22 19.40 -42.23
C ASN A 224 -12.27 19.49 -41.02
N GLY A 225 -12.14 20.70 -40.47
CA GLY A 225 -11.21 21.07 -39.42
C GLY A 225 -11.68 20.75 -38.00
N LEU A 226 -10.70 20.62 -37.10
CA LEU A 226 -10.88 20.52 -35.65
C LEU A 226 -10.36 21.80 -35.00
N VAL A 227 -11.25 22.49 -34.28
CA VAL A 227 -10.99 23.70 -33.49
C VAL A 227 -10.49 23.28 -32.11
N SER A 228 -9.36 23.85 -31.70
CA SER A 228 -8.77 23.73 -30.36
C SER A 228 -9.43 24.72 -29.39
N PHE A 229 -9.87 24.24 -28.23
CA PHE A 229 -10.31 25.08 -27.11
C PHE A 229 -9.35 24.94 -25.92
N HIS A 230 -8.61 26.02 -25.65
CA HIS A 230 -7.86 26.23 -24.42
C HIS A 230 -8.79 26.75 -23.32
N HIS A 231 -8.84 26.08 -22.17
CA HIS A 231 -9.42 26.64 -20.94
C HIS A 231 -8.34 26.89 -19.88
N LYS A 232 -8.27 28.15 -19.42
CA LYS A 232 -7.48 28.67 -18.30
C LYS A 232 -8.11 28.27 -16.94
N PRO A 233 -7.35 28.22 -15.84
CA PRO A 233 -7.90 27.93 -14.50
C PRO A 233 -8.52 29.20 -13.86
N PRO A 234 -9.52 29.06 -12.96
CA PRO A 234 -10.09 30.20 -12.27
C PRO A 234 -9.37 30.53 -10.95
N ILE A 235 -9.57 31.80 -10.58
CA ILE A 235 -8.93 32.62 -9.56
C ILE A 235 -9.54 32.38 -8.17
N SER A 236 -8.69 32.50 -7.14
CA SER A 236 -9.01 32.49 -5.71
C SER A 236 -9.84 33.69 -5.25
N TYR A 237 -10.78 33.47 -4.33
CA TYR A 237 -11.42 34.54 -3.55
C TYR A 237 -11.15 34.33 -2.05
N ARG A 238 -10.93 35.45 -1.33
CA ARG A 238 -10.45 35.51 0.06
C ARG A 238 -11.42 36.33 0.94
N ASN A 239 -11.66 35.82 2.16
CA ASN A 239 -12.06 36.49 3.44
C ASN A 239 -13.53 36.91 3.70
N PRO A 240 -13.98 37.15 4.98
CA PRO A 240 -13.30 37.04 6.31
C PRO A 240 -14.08 36.33 7.48
N GLU A 241 -13.32 36.05 8.57
CA GLU A 241 -13.57 35.99 10.05
C GLU A 241 -15.02 36.10 10.63
N LYS A 242 -15.45 35.58 11.81
CA LYS A 242 -14.94 34.88 13.03
C LYS A 242 -16.21 34.54 13.87
N ILE A 243 -16.18 33.52 14.75
CA ILE A 243 -16.68 33.56 16.16
C ILE A 243 -16.21 32.26 16.84
N ALA A 244 -15.68 32.43 18.06
CA ALA A 244 -15.06 31.41 18.89
C ALA A 244 -16.04 30.77 19.88
N SER A 245 -15.85 29.49 20.19
CA SER A 245 -16.28 28.87 21.45
C SER A 245 -15.25 27.84 21.91
N ASN A 246 -14.74 28.04 23.11
CA ASN A 246 -13.71 27.25 23.80
C ASN A 246 -14.11 25.79 24.01
N HIS A 247 -13.26 24.86 23.61
CA HIS A 247 -12.98 23.64 24.38
C HIS A 247 -11.49 23.30 24.27
N THR A 248 -10.87 23.15 25.44
CA THR A 248 -9.45 22.91 25.65
C THR A 248 -9.07 21.47 25.29
N ASN A 249 -8.50 21.25 24.10
CA ASN A 249 -7.52 20.19 23.87
C ASN A 249 -6.68 20.42 22.59
N GLY A 250 -6.17 21.65 22.41
CA GLY A 250 -5.42 22.05 21.22
C GLY A 250 -3.97 22.34 21.54
N ASN A 251 -3.07 21.35 21.41
CA ASN A 251 -1.62 21.63 21.32
C ASN A 251 -0.77 20.57 20.59
N TRP A 252 -1.37 19.49 20.07
CA TRP A 252 -0.62 18.46 19.32
C TRP A 252 -0.52 18.80 17.82
N LEU A 253 -1.64 19.13 17.18
CA LEU A 253 -1.71 19.47 15.74
C LEU A 253 -0.90 20.72 15.35
N SER A 254 -0.75 21.69 16.26
CA SER A 254 0.06 22.89 16.02
C SER A 254 1.56 22.60 16.00
N ARG A 255 2.02 21.62 16.79
CA ARG A 255 3.42 21.17 16.79
C ARG A 255 3.77 20.36 15.54
N ILE A 256 2.83 19.57 15.02
CA ILE A 256 3.01 18.78 13.79
C ILE A 256 2.97 19.69 12.55
N ARG A 257 1.98 20.60 12.48
CA ARG A 257 1.81 21.49 11.31
C ARG A 257 2.95 22.50 11.14
N ASN A 258 3.54 22.99 12.24
CA ASN A 258 4.67 23.92 12.18
C ASN A 258 6.00 23.24 11.82
N ARG A 259 6.10 21.91 11.83
CA ARG A 259 7.32 21.19 11.42
C ARG A 259 7.26 20.55 10.04
N MET A 260 6.10 20.51 9.39
CA MET A 260 5.89 19.89 8.07
C MET A 260 5.97 20.86 6.88
N THR A 261 6.50 22.08 7.04
CA THR A 261 6.61 23.04 5.91
C THR A 261 8.01 23.21 5.31
N MET A 262 9.01 22.43 5.75
CA MET A 262 10.33 22.40 5.12
C MET A 262 10.93 21.02 5.36
N HIS A 263 10.70 20.06 4.44
CA HIS A 263 11.56 18.91 4.12
C HIS A 263 10.79 17.99 3.16
N GLU A 264 10.49 18.52 1.98
CA GLU A 264 10.11 17.73 0.82
C GLU A 264 11.41 17.06 0.32
N GLY A 265 11.70 15.85 0.80
CA GLY A 265 12.81 15.03 0.27
C GLY A 265 13.82 14.42 1.24
N SER A 266 13.67 14.48 2.57
CA SER A 266 14.53 13.69 3.47
C SER A 266 13.77 12.49 4.01
N SER A 267 14.14 11.28 3.57
CA SER A 267 13.74 10.04 4.24
C SER A 267 14.00 10.21 5.75
N VAL A 268 13.04 9.81 6.60
CA VAL A 268 13.21 9.74 8.06
C VAL A 268 14.50 8.99 8.44
N LEU A 269 14.96 8.12 7.53
CA LEU A 269 16.19 7.35 7.60
C LEU A 269 17.20 7.94 6.60
N ASP A 270 18.10 8.80 7.07
CA ASP A 270 19.21 9.36 6.28
C ASP A 270 20.27 8.28 5.98
N LEU A 271 19.89 7.31 5.15
CA LEU A 271 20.66 6.12 4.79
C LEU A 271 21.08 6.16 3.33
N LYS A 272 22.25 5.61 3.03
CA LYS A 272 22.70 5.37 1.65
C LYS A 272 21.89 4.24 1.00
N GLY A 273 21.67 4.32 -0.31
CA GLY A 273 20.93 3.32 -1.09
C GLY A 273 21.45 1.87 -0.95
N ASP A 274 22.73 1.68 -0.66
CA ASP A 274 23.35 0.35 -0.46
C ASP A 274 22.94 -0.32 0.86
N ASN A 275 22.39 0.44 1.80
CA ASN A 275 21.96 -0.06 3.11
C ASN A 275 20.48 -0.49 3.14
N TYR A 276 19.79 -0.33 2.02
CA TYR A 276 18.41 -0.79 1.83
C TYR A 276 18.40 -2.12 1.07
N PHE A 277 17.74 -3.10 1.68
CA PHE A 277 17.54 -4.43 1.13
C PHE A 277 16.05 -4.66 0.93
N SER A 278 15.53 -4.36 -0.26
CA SER A 278 14.15 -4.64 -0.62
C SER A 278 14.03 -6.00 -1.32
N CYS A 279 13.16 -6.88 -0.80
CA CYS A 279 12.95 -8.24 -1.28
C CYS A 279 11.47 -8.47 -1.61
N ALA A 280 11.16 -8.71 -2.87
CA ALA A 280 9.84 -9.18 -3.29
C ALA A 280 9.75 -10.70 -3.17
N VAL A 281 8.57 -11.21 -2.82
CA VAL A 281 8.33 -12.67 -2.70
C VAL A 281 7.44 -13.17 -3.83
N GLY A 282 7.92 -14.14 -4.62
CA GLY A 282 7.15 -14.86 -5.64
C GLY A 282 6.71 -14.05 -6.87
N ARG A 283 7.11 -12.77 -6.98
CA ARG A 283 6.72 -11.88 -8.08
C ARG A 283 7.91 -11.49 -8.95
N LYS A 284 7.88 -11.89 -10.22
CA LYS A 284 8.95 -11.58 -11.20
C LYS A 284 8.99 -10.13 -11.66
N ARG A 285 7.93 -9.35 -11.45
CA ARG A 285 7.87 -7.91 -11.72
C ARG A 285 7.52 -7.23 -10.40
N SER A 286 8.48 -6.48 -9.86
CA SER A 286 8.38 -5.72 -8.61
C SER A 286 9.38 -4.56 -8.65
N ASN A 287 9.11 -3.51 -7.89
CA ASN A 287 10.07 -2.42 -7.63
C ASN A 287 11.19 -2.81 -6.63
N ALA A 288 11.12 -3.99 -6.01
CA ALA A 288 12.18 -4.45 -5.10
C ALA A 288 13.48 -4.84 -5.83
N ARG A 289 14.62 -4.65 -5.16
CA ARG A 289 15.96 -4.97 -5.67
C ARG A 289 16.21 -6.48 -5.78
N TYR A 290 15.71 -7.24 -4.81
CA TYR A 290 15.91 -8.68 -4.72
C TYR A 290 14.59 -9.44 -4.84
N LEU A 291 14.68 -10.71 -5.24
CA LEU A 291 13.54 -11.61 -5.42
C LEU A 291 13.77 -12.90 -4.65
N LEU A 292 12.86 -13.19 -3.73
CA LEU A 292 12.72 -14.50 -3.09
C LEU A 292 11.67 -15.31 -3.84
N GLY A 293 11.95 -16.58 -4.13
CA GLY A 293 11.09 -17.42 -4.98
C GLY A 293 9.76 -17.77 -4.33
N SER A 294 9.76 -17.98 -3.02
CA SER A 294 8.62 -18.46 -2.26
C SER A 294 8.66 -17.99 -0.80
N SER A 295 7.58 -18.23 -0.07
CA SER A 295 7.56 -18.03 1.38
C SER A 295 8.52 -18.97 2.12
N ALA A 296 8.87 -20.13 1.56
CA ALA A 296 9.86 -21.03 2.16
C ALA A 296 11.26 -20.40 2.16
N ASP A 297 11.61 -19.66 1.10
CA ASP A 297 12.90 -18.96 1.02
C ASP A 297 12.99 -17.83 2.06
N VAL A 298 11.85 -17.18 2.36
CA VAL A 298 11.76 -16.21 3.47
C VAL A 298 12.06 -16.88 4.81
N VAL A 299 11.52 -18.08 5.03
CA VAL A 299 11.78 -18.84 6.27
C VAL A 299 13.27 -19.19 6.39
N SER A 300 13.89 -19.67 5.32
CA SER A 300 15.32 -19.97 5.31
C SER A 300 16.18 -18.74 5.60
N LEU A 301 15.87 -17.60 4.95
CA LEU A 301 16.59 -16.35 5.16
C LEU A 301 16.48 -15.87 6.62
N LEU A 302 15.29 -15.90 7.21
CA LEU A 302 15.10 -15.49 8.60
C LEU A 302 15.78 -16.44 9.59
N LYS A 303 15.86 -17.74 9.29
CA LYS A 303 16.65 -18.71 10.08
C LYS A 303 18.14 -18.35 10.05
N GLU A 304 18.70 -18.13 8.86
CA GLU A 304 20.11 -17.75 8.71
C GLU A 304 20.43 -16.44 9.43
N LEU A 305 19.56 -15.43 9.32
CA LEU A 305 19.73 -14.16 10.04
C LEU A 305 19.71 -14.35 11.57
N ALA A 306 18.80 -15.18 12.08
CA ALA A 306 18.71 -15.47 13.50
C ALA A 306 19.93 -16.25 14.04
N ASP A 307 20.58 -17.06 13.20
CA ASP A 307 21.77 -17.83 13.57
C ASP A 307 23.08 -17.03 13.40
N CYS A 308 23.07 -15.98 12.59
CA CYS A 308 24.16 -15.01 12.48
C CYS A 308 24.20 -13.98 13.63
N GLN A 309 23.16 -13.93 14.48
CA GLN A 309 23.17 -13.06 15.65
C GLN A 309 24.17 -13.59 16.70
N PRO A 310 25.05 -12.72 17.24
CA PRO A 310 26.13 -13.10 18.14
C PRO A 310 25.69 -13.54 19.54
#